data_AF-A0A533BLR5-F1
#
_entry.id   AF-A0A533BLR5-F1
#
_cell.length_a   1.000
_cell.length_b   1.000
_cell.length_c   1.000
_cell.angle_alpha   90.00
_cell.angle_beta   90.00
_cell.angle_gamma   90.00
#
_symmetry.space_group_name_H-M   'P 1'
#
loop_
_entity.id
_entity.type
_entity.pdbx_description
1 polymer ?
#
loop_
_entity_poly.entity_id
_entity_poly.type
_entity_poly.pdbx_seq_one_letter_code
_entity_poly.pdbx_strand_id
1 'polypeptide(L)'
;MPMKRETDVLVVQYPRGCTAIVWFDPVAGSITTSHAGLRATLRRGVKSWEGCLVLPHDGQAFLAAVYDHLFLNGYAVQWVKVKAVLEVNDRYRV
;
A
#
# COMPACT_ATOMS: atom_id res chain seq x y z
N MET A 1 -10.90 -8.22 21.06
CA MET A 1 -10.94 -6.74 21.14
C MET A 1 -10.63 -6.21 19.75
N PRO A 2 -11.54 -5.50 19.06
CA PRO A 2 -11.23 -4.94 17.74
C PRO A 2 -10.14 -3.88 17.89
N MET A 3 -8.97 -4.15 17.32
CA MET A 3 -7.87 -3.18 17.27
C MET A 3 -8.25 -2.15 16.21
N LYS A 4 -8.69 -0.96 16.64
CA LYS A 4 -8.84 0.20 15.74
C LYS A 4 -7.44 0.61 15.28
N ARG A 5 -7.07 0.27 14.05
CA ARG A 5 -5.84 0.75 13.43
C ARG A 5 -6.19 1.77 12.37
N GLU A 6 -5.67 2.98 12.56
CA GLU A 6 -5.58 3.93 11.46
C GLU A 6 -4.43 3.46 10.57
N THR A 7 -4.69 3.31 9.28
CA THR A 7 -3.69 2.90 8.30
C THR A 7 -3.82 3.78 7.08
N ASP A 8 -2.69 4.26 6.58
CA ASP A 8 -2.62 5.02 5.34
C ASP A 8 -2.70 4.07 4.16
N VAL A 9 -3.52 4.46 3.19
CA VAL A 9 -3.81 3.67 2.01
C VAL A 9 -3.73 4.57 0.78
N LEU A 10 -3.06 4.09 -0.25
CA LEU A 10 -3.06 4.72 -1.56
C LEU A 10 -4.14 4.08 -2.43
N VAL A 11 -4.98 4.92 -3.01
CA VAL A 11 -5.94 4.53 -4.04
C VAL A 11 -5.39 5.00 -5.37
N VAL A 12 -5.16 4.06 -6.28
CA VAL A 12 -4.56 4.29 -7.59
C VAL A 12 -5.61 3.99 -8.66
N GLN A 13 -5.90 4.96 -9.51
CA GLN A 13 -6.79 4.78 -10.65
C GLN A 13 -5.96 4.50 -11.91
N TYR A 14 -6.21 3.36 -12.53
CA TYR A 14 -5.62 3.00 -13.80
C TYR A 14 -6.42 3.61 -14.97
N PRO A 15 -5.76 3.88 -16.11
CA PRO A 15 -6.40 4.50 -17.29
C PRO A 15 -7.62 3.75 -17.83
N ARG A 16 -7.75 2.45 -17.53
CA ARG A 16 -8.87 1.59 -17.97
C ARG A 16 -10.01 1.48 -16.94
N GLY A 17 -10.06 2.38 -15.96
CA GLY A 17 -11.09 2.40 -14.91
C GLY A 17 -10.88 1.40 -13.78
N CYS A 18 -9.76 0.66 -13.76
CA CYS A 18 -9.44 -0.23 -12.65
C CYS A 18 -8.89 0.56 -11.46
N THR A 19 -9.36 0.27 -10.25
CA THR A 19 -8.83 0.86 -9.02
C THR A 19 -7.97 -0.15 -8.28
N ALA A 20 -6.71 0.20 -8.02
CA ALA A 20 -5.84 -0.55 -7.14
C ALA A 20 -5.71 0.16 -5.80
N ILE A 21 -5.65 -0.62 -4.74
CA ILE A 21 -5.42 -0.13 -3.39
C ILE A 21 -4.04 -0.63 -2.97
N VAL A 22 -3.23 0.22 -2.35
CA VAL A 22 -1.93 -0.13 -1.78
C VAL A 22 -1.89 0.33 -0.33
N TRP A 23 -1.49 -0.54 0.58
CA TRP A 23 -1.34 -0.20 1.99
C TRP A 23 -0.17 -0.94 2.60
N PHE A 24 0.38 -0.35 3.66
CA PHE A 24 1.38 -1.01 4.49
C PHE A 24 0.68 -1.79 5.61
N ASP A 25 1.00 -3.07 5.72
CA ASP A 25 0.66 -3.88 6.87
C ASP A 25 1.81 -3.84 7.88
N PRO A 26 1.66 -3.11 9.01
CA PRO A 26 2.71 -2.99 10.02
C PRO A 26 2.95 -4.30 10.80
N VAL A 27 2.01 -5.25 10.80
CA VAL A 27 2.21 -6.55 11.47
C VAL A 27 3.08 -7.45 10.61
N ALA A 28 2.76 -7.52 9.32
CA ALA A 28 3.54 -8.29 8.36
C ALA A 28 4.83 -7.58 7.94
N GLY A 29 5.00 -6.29 8.28
CA GLY A 29 6.10 -5.46 7.79
C GLY A 29 6.16 -5.40 6.27
N SER A 30 5.01 -5.44 5.61
CA SER A 30 4.93 -5.66 4.16
C SER A 30 3.87 -4.81 3.49
N ILE A 31 4.06 -4.55 2.20
CA ILE A 31 3.12 -3.79 1.39
C ILE A 31 2.15 -4.76 0.71
N THR A 32 0.87 -4.48 0.88
CA THR A 32 -0.21 -5.25 0.27
C THR A 32 -0.89 -4.39 -0.80
N THR A 33 -1.34 -5.05 -1.86
CA THR A 33 -2.11 -4.38 -2.91
C THR A 33 -3.19 -5.30 -3.47
N SER A 34 -4.32 -4.71 -3.87
CA SER A 34 -5.42 -5.42 -4.54
C SER A 34 -5.11 -5.77 -6.01
N HIS A 35 -4.02 -5.24 -6.59
CA HIS A 35 -3.70 -5.42 -8.01
C HIS A 35 -2.40 -6.22 -8.22
N ALA A 36 -2.50 -7.39 -8.86
CA ALA A 36 -1.38 -8.32 -9.03
C ALA A 36 -0.18 -7.72 -9.81
N GLY A 37 -0.45 -6.92 -10.85
CA GLY A 37 0.61 -6.27 -11.63
C GLY A 37 1.41 -5.26 -10.81
N LEU A 38 0.74 -4.54 -9.89
CA LEU A 38 1.40 -3.58 -9.02
C LEU A 38 2.23 -4.28 -7.95
N ARG A 39 1.75 -5.43 -7.45
CA ARG A 39 2.46 -6.25 -6.46
C ARG A 39 3.87 -6.64 -6.91
N ALA A 40 4.03 -7.01 -8.18
CA ALA A 40 5.33 -7.41 -8.72
C ALA A 40 6.33 -6.24 -8.76
N THR A 41 5.86 -5.03 -9.07
CA THR A 41 6.67 -3.81 -9.05
C THR A 41 7.06 -3.43 -7.62
N LEU A 42 6.08 -3.40 -6.71
CA LEU A 42 6.31 -3.00 -5.32
C LEU A 42 7.27 -3.93 -4.58
N ARG A 43 7.26 -5.23 -4.88
CA ARG A 43 8.21 -6.20 -4.30
C ARG A 43 9.67 -5.89 -4.61
N ARG A 44 9.98 -5.21 -5.72
CA ARG A 44 11.36 -4.90 -6.12
C ARG A 44 11.89 -3.62 -5.47
N GLY A 45 11.04 -2.90 -4.76
CA GLY A 45 11.34 -1.54 -4.33
C GLY A 45 10.97 -0.51 -5.39
N VAL A 46 10.93 0.75 -4.97
CA VAL A 46 10.59 1.91 -5.81
C VAL A 46 11.67 2.96 -5.62
N LYS A 47 12.04 3.67 -6.69
CA LYS A 47 12.95 4.80 -6.57
C LYS A 47 12.21 6.00 -6.00
N SER A 48 12.76 6.60 -4.95
CA SER A 48 12.33 7.91 -4.46
C SER A 48 12.56 8.98 -5.53
N TRP A 49 12.01 10.16 -5.30
CA TRP A 49 12.24 11.33 -6.16
C TRP A 49 13.73 11.72 -6.25
N GLU A 50 14.54 11.39 -5.23
CA GLU A 50 16.01 11.58 -5.18
C GLU A 50 16.77 10.47 -5.94
N GLY A 51 16.08 9.43 -6.40
CA GLY A 51 16.66 8.28 -7.09
C GLY A 51 17.13 7.15 -6.18
N CYS A 52 16.95 7.27 -4.86
CA CYS A 52 17.29 6.22 -3.89
C CYS A 52 16.29 5.06 -3.97
N LEU A 53 16.77 3.82 -3.89
CA LEU A 53 15.89 2.65 -3.83
C LEU A 53 15.28 2.53 -2.42
N VAL A 54 13.97 2.64 -2.33
CA VAL A 54 13.20 2.42 -1.10
C VAL A 54 12.54 1.04 -1.19
N LEU A 55 12.60 0.27 -0.11
CA LEU A 55 12.14 -1.11 -0.04
C LEU A 55 10.87 -1.24 0.82
N PRO A 56 10.05 -2.28 0.62
CA PRO A 56 8.81 -2.46 1.39
C PRO A 56 9.00 -2.50 2.92
N HIS A 57 10.18 -2.88 3.41
CA HIS A 57 10.49 -2.89 4.84
C HIS A 57 10.63 -1.48 5.44
N ASP A 58 10.80 -0.44 4.62
CA ASP A 58 10.86 0.96 5.06
C ASP A 58 9.47 1.52 5.43
N GLY A 59 8.43 0.70 5.26
CA GLY A 59 7.08 0.95 5.76
C GLY A 59 6.44 2.21 5.18
N GLN A 60 6.18 3.20 6.04
CA GLN A 60 5.54 4.44 5.62
C GLN A 60 6.39 5.26 4.64
N ALA A 61 7.72 5.24 4.77
CA ALA A 61 8.60 5.89 3.81
C ALA A 61 8.47 5.25 2.42
N PHE A 62 8.27 3.93 2.37
CA PHE A 62 7.98 3.24 1.13
C PHE A 62 6.62 3.61 0.57
N LEU A 63 5.57 3.75 1.40
CA LEU A 63 4.25 4.18 0.92
C LEU A 63 4.32 5.58 0.27
N ALA A 64 5.06 6.51 0.88
CA ALA A 64 5.32 7.83 0.30
C ALA A 64 6.07 7.73 -1.05
N ALA A 65 7.14 6.93 -1.13
CA ALA A 65 7.87 6.74 -2.37
C ALA A 65 7.00 6.11 -3.48
N VAL A 66 6.09 5.20 -3.13
CA VAL A 66 5.12 4.61 -4.07
C VAL A 66 4.15 5.66 -4.60
N TYR A 67 3.65 6.53 -3.72
CA TYR A 67 2.80 7.65 -4.13
C TYR A 67 3.50 8.52 -5.16
N ASP A 68 4.71 9.00 -4.85
CA ASP A 68 5.50 9.86 -5.73
C ASP A 68 5.75 9.19 -7.08
N HIS A 69 6.19 7.93 -7.07
CA HIS A 69 6.49 7.18 -8.29
C HIS A 69 5.26 7.02 -9.18
N LEU A 70 4.10 6.70 -8.62
CA LEU A 70 2.88 6.53 -9.41
C LEU A 70 2.37 7.89 -9.91
N PHE A 71 2.40 8.92 -9.07
CA PHE A 71 2.00 10.28 -9.45
C PHE A 71 2.87 10.82 -10.59
N LEU A 72 4.20 10.70 -10.48
CA LEU A 72 5.15 11.14 -11.50
C LEU A 72 5.02 10.35 -12.82
N ASN A 73 4.57 9.10 -12.76
CA ASN A 73 4.26 8.29 -13.94
C ASN A 73 2.87 8.56 -14.55
N GLY A 74 2.14 9.58 -14.04
CA GLY A 74 0.86 10.02 -14.60
C GLY A 74 -0.36 9.21 -14.13
N TYR A 75 -0.22 8.39 -13.09
CA TYR A 75 -1.39 7.75 -12.47
C TYR A 75 -2.13 8.75 -11.58
N ALA A 76 -3.46 8.66 -11.56
CA ALA A 76 -4.25 9.38 -10.57
C ALA A 76 -4.19 8.60 -9.25
N VAL A 77 -3.50 9.18 -8.26
CA VAL A 77 -3.28 8.57 -6.94
C VAL A 77 -3.92 9.46 -5.88
N GLN A 78 -4.57 8.85 -4.90
CA GLN A 78 -5.15 9.51 -3.74
C GLN A 78 -4.61 8.90 -2.47
N TRP A 79 -4.18 9.74 -1.54
CA TRP A 79 -3.82 9.34 -0.18
C TRP A 79 -5.05 9.35 0.71
N VAL A 80 -5.39 8.20 1.29
CA VAL A 80 -6.60 8.04 2.11
C VAL A 80 -6.21 7.46 3.46
N LYS A 81 -6.62 8.14 4.54
CA LYS A 81 -6.50 7.61 5.89
C LYS A 81 -7.69 6.72 6.20
N VAL A 82 -7.46 5.41 6.34
CA VAL A 82 -8.52 4.44 6.61
C VAL A 82 -8.50 4.03 8.08
N LYS A 83 -9.65 4.11 8.73
CA LYS A 83 -9.89 3.44 10.03
C LYS A 83 -10.34 2.01 9.74
N ALA A 84 -9.39 1.09 9.67
CA ALA A 84 -9.72 -0.32 9.52
C ALA A 84 -10.03 -0.93 10.89
N VAL A 85 -11.21 -1.51 11.03
CA VAL A 85 -11.54 -2.39 12.16
C VAL A 85 -11.06 -3.78 11.78
N LEU A 86 -9.91 -4.21 12.31
CA LEU A 86 -9.49 -5.60 12.23
C LEU A 86 -10.34 -6.40 13.23
N GLU A 87 -11.43 -7.01 12.76
CA GLU A 87 -12.05 -8.13 13.47
C GLU A 87 -11.20 -9.37 13.26
N VAL A 88 -10.31 -9.65 14.21
CA VAL A 88 -9.68 -10.96 14.33
C VAL A 88 -10.76 -11.94 14.80
N ASN A 89 -11.30 -12.74 13.87
CA ASN A 89 -12.24 -13.79 14.20
C ASN A 89 -11.43 -15.06 14.52
N ASP A 90 -11.06 -15.22 15.80
CA ASP A 90 -10.29 -16.38 16.33
C ASP A 90 -11.06 -17.73 16.29
N ARG A 91 -12.12 -17.84 15.48
CA ARG A 91 -12.91 -19.06 15.33
C ARG A 91 -12.42 -19.91 14.15
N TYR A 92 -11.15 -20.30 14.18
CA TYR A 92 -10.75 -21.51 13.45
C TYR A 92 -11.16 -22.70 14.33
N ARG A 93 -12.32 -23.28 14.02
CA ARG A 93 -12.76 -24.53 14.65
C ARG A 93 -11.97 -25.66 13.98
N VAL A 94 -11.02 -26.24 14.74
CA VAL A 94 -10.31 -27.49 14.39
C VAL A 94 -11.29 -28.66 14.47
#